data_AF-A0A2M7RZ90-F1
#
_entry.id   AF-A0A2M7RZ90-F1
#
_cell.length_a   1.000
_cell.length_b   1.000
_cell.length_c   1.000
_cell.angle_alpha   90.00
_cell.angle_beta   90.00
_cell.angle_gamma   90.00
#
_symmetry.space_group_name_H-M   'P 1'
#
loop_
_entity.id
_entity.type
_entity.pdbx_description
1 polymer ?
#
loop_
_entity_poly.entity_id
_entity_poly.type
_entity_poly.pdbx_seq_one_letter_code
_entity_poly.pdbx_strand_id
1 'polypeptide(L)' 'MPTYDNLPVYKTSYDLLLVIFNFSVEMKKEYKYTVGENLKKETAAIITNIYRANGTLADRI' A
#
# COMPACT_ATOMS: atom_id res chain seq x y z
N MET A 1 -10.96 3.99 19.90
CA MET A 1 -11.09 2.52 19.69
C MET A 1 -10.59 2.21 18.28
N PRO A 2 -9.75 1.20 18.03
CA PRO A 2 -9.35 0.86 16.67
C PRO A 2 -10.58 0.33 15.94
N THR A 3 -11.09 1.07 14.97
CA THR A 3 -12.27 0.65 14.21
C THR A 3 -11.90 -0.57 13.39
N TYR A 4 -12.48 -1.71 13.76
CA TYR A 4 -12.33 -2.99 13.06
C TYR A 4 -12.64 -2.89 11.56
N ASP A 5 -13.42 -1.88 11.16
CA ASP A 5 -13.79 -1.58 9.77
C ASP A 5 -12.61 -1.21 8.86
N ASN A 6 -11.51 -0.69 9.41
CA ASN A 6 -10.34 -0.30 8.62
C ASN A 6 -9.29 -1.42 8.49
N LEU A 7 -9.39 -2.51 9.29
CA LEU A 7 -8.53 -3.69 9.15
C LEU A 7 -8.68 -4.38 7.77
N PRO A 8 -9.91 -4.55 7.22
CA PRO A 8 -10.10 -5.07 5.88
C PRO A 8 -9.38 -4.25 4.81
N VAL A 9 -9.45 -2.91 4.89
CA VAL A 9 -8.81 -2.01 3.91
C VAL A 9 -7.29 -2.07 4.05
N TYR A 10 -6.76 -1.98 5.27
CA TYR A 10 -5.33 -2.11 5.52
C TYR A 10 -4.77 -3.44 5.01
N LYS A 11 -5.45 -4.55 5.31
CA LYS A 11 -5.07 -5.88 4.84
C LYS A 11 -5.12 -5.97 3.32
N THR A 12 -6.20 -5.51 2.69
CA THR A 12 -6.37 -5.56 1.22
C THR A 12 -5.27 -4.76 0.52
N SER A 13 -4.93 -3.57 1.04
CA SER A 13 -3.84 -2.77 0.49
C SER A 13 -2.48 -3.42 0.69
N TYR A 14 -2.26 -4.14 1.80
CA TYR A 14 -1.02 -4.91 2.01
C TYR A 14 -0.92 -6.10 1.05
N ASP A 15 -2.02 -6.81 0.82
CA ASP A 15 -2.09 -7.89 -0.17
C ASP A 15 -1.77 -7.33 -1.58
N LEU A 16 -2.28 -6.14 -1.94
CA LEU A 16 -1.93 -5.44 -3.17
C LEU A 16 -0.43 -5.08 -3.24
N LEU A 17 0.17 -4.60 -2.15
CA LEU A 17 1.61 -4.33 -2.06
C LEU A 17 2.42 -5.57 -2.44
N LEU A 18 2.09 -6.73 -1.88
CA LEU A 18 2.77 -7.99 -2.19
C LEU A 18 2.61 -8.37 -3.67
N VAL A 19 1.39 -8.24 -4.21
CA VAL A 19 1.13 -8.50 -5.64
C VAL A 19 1.98 -7.60 -6.53
N ILE A 20 2.06 -6.31 -6.25
CA ILE A 20 2.86 -5.35 -7.02
C ILE A 20 4.36 -5.66 -6.90
N PHE A 21 4.84 -6.02 -5.72
CA PHE A 21 6.24 -6.40 -5.52
C PHE A 21 6.59 -7.65 -6.33
N ASN A 22 5.75 -8.68 -6.30
CA ASN A 22 5.95 -9.91 -7.08
C ASN A 22 5.85 -9.64 -8.59
N PHE A 23 4.83 -8.89 -9.03
CA PHE A 23 4.65 -8.50 -10.43
C PHE A 23 5.86 -7.72 -10.98
N SER A 24 6.41 -6.80 -10.18
CA SER A 24 7.55 -5.96 -10.60
C SER A 24 8.83 -6.75 -10.89
N VAL A 25 8.97 -7.96 -10.34
CA VAL A 25 10.16 -8.81 -10.55
C VAL A 25 10.22 -9.30 -12.00
N GLU A 26 9.06 -9.65 -12.56
CA GLU A 26 8.87 -10.20 -13.91
C GLU A 26 8.90 -9.13 -15.01
N MET A 27 8.96 -7.84 -14.65
CA MET A 27 9.02 -6.75 -15.61
C MET A 27 10.35 -6.75 -16.38
N LYS A 28 10.28 -6.41 -17.68
CA LYS A 28 11.48 -6.16 -18.48
C LYS A 28 12.34 -5.07 -17.85
N LYS A 29 13.66 -5.19 -17.99
CA LYS A 29 14.66 -4.30 -17.37
C LYS A 29 14.36 -2.81 -17.56
N GLU A 30 13.93 -2.42 -18.76
CA GLU A 30 13.58 -1.03 -19.12
C GLU A 30 12.44 -0.45 -18.27
N TYR A 31 11.44 -1.26 -17.94
CA TYR A 31 10.27 -0.86 -17.15
C TYR A 31 10.46 -1.13 -15.66
N LYS A 32 11.30 -2.10 -15.29
CA LYS A 32 11.52 -2.52 -13.90
C LYS A 32 12.05 -1.39 -13.03
N TYR A 33 13.03 -0.64 -13.51
CA TYR A 33 13.66 0.45 -12.76
C TYR A 33 12.97 1.81 -12.88
N THR A 34 11.95 1.91 -13.75
CA THR A 34 11.17 3.12 -13.96
C THR A 34 9.77 2.93 -13.38
N VAL A 35 8.91 2.24 -14.13
CA VAL A 35 7.52 1.95 -13.77
C VAL A 35 7.45 1.03 -12.54
N GLY A 36 8.24 -0.05 -12.51
CA GLY A 36 8.22 -1.01 -11.41
C GLY A 36 8.62 -0.39 -10.07
N GLU A 37 9.65 0.45 -10.07
CA GLU A 37 10.08 1.19 -8.88
C GLU A 37 9.02 2.21 -8.42
N ASN A 38 8.42 2.94 -9.36
CA ASN A 38 7.34 3.89 -9.04
C ASN A 38 6.13 3.16 -8.45
N LEU A 39 5.71 2.04 -9.03
CA LEU A 39 4.60 1.23 -8.51
C LEU A 39 4.84 0.80 -7.05
N LYS A 40 6.06 0.37 -6.70
CA LYS A 40 6.40 0.00 -5.32
C LYS A 40 6.29 1.19 -4.37
N LYS A 41 6.82 2.35 -4.77
CA LYS A 41 6.78 3.58 -3.95
C LYS A 41 5.35 4.03 -3.69
N GLU A 42 4.54 4.13 -4.73
CA GLU A 42 3.13 4.54 -4.60
C GLU A 42 2.34 3.55 -3.75
N THR A 43 2.54 2.24 -3.94
CA THR A 43 1.81 1.23 -3.16
C THR A 43 2.23 1.22 -1.68
N ALA A 44 3.51 1.48 -1.37
CA ALA A 44 3.96 1.66 0.02
C ALA A 44 3.40 2.95 0.65
N ALA A 45 3.28 4.02 -0.14
CA ALA A 45 2.66 5.27 0.28
C ALA A 45 1.17 5.06 0.63
N ILE A 46 0.45 4.21 -0.12
CA ILE A 46 -0.94 3.84 0.19
C ILE A 46 -1.07 3.25 1.60
N ILE A 47 -0.22 2.29 1.98
CA ILE A 47 -0.22 1.70 3.34
C ILE A 47 -0.02 2.77 4.41
N THR A 48 0.94 3.66 4.18
CA THR A 48 1.25 4.76 5.10
C THR A 48 0.08 5.73 5.21
N ASN A 49 -0.58 6.06 4.10
CA ASN A 49 -1.73 6.96 4.07
C ASN A 49 -2.95 6.35 4.77
N ILE A 50 -3.21 5.05 4.59
CA ILE A 50 -4.27 4.34 5.31
C ILE A 50 -3.98 4.34 6.81
N TYR A 51 -2.75 4.03 7.21
CA TYR A 51 -2.35 4.10 8.62
C TYR A 51 -2.59 5.49 9.22
N ARG A 52 -2.17 6.55 8.52
CA ARG A 52 -2.37 7.94 8.95
C ARG A 52 -3.84 8.31 9.02
N ALA A 53 -4.64 7.94 8.02
CA ALA A 53 -6.07 8.19 8.00
C ALA A 53 -6.78 7.49 9.18
N ASN A 54 -6.37 6.26 9.50
CA ASN A 54 -6.90 5.53 10.65
C ASN A 54 -6.50 6.18 11.99
N GLY A 55 -5.27 6.69 12.10
CA GLY A 55 -4.82 7.44 13.28
C GLY A 55 -5.60 8.75 13.46
N THR A 56 -5.73 9.54 12.40
CA THR A 56 -6.51 10.80 12.43
C THR A 56 -8.00 10.55 12.70
N LEU A 57 -8.57 9.43 12.22
CA LEU A 57 -9.93 9.06 12.58
C LEU A 57 -10.02 8.77 14.09
N ALA A 58 -9.08 8.02 14.66
CA ALA A 58 -9.05 7.72 16.10
C ALA A 58 -8.91 8.97 16.98
N ASP A 59 -8.26 10.03 16.50
CA ASP A 59 -8.12 11.31 17.22
C ASP A 59 -9.38 12.19 17.16
N ARG A 60 -10.34 11.88 16.27
CA ARG A 60 -11.56 12.67 16.02
C ARG A 60 -12.82 12.14 16.72
N ILE A 61 -12.72 10.99 17.37
CA ILE A 61 -13.80 10.29 18.12
C ILE A 61 -13.44 10.21 19.60
#